data_AF-A0A940UFD6-F1
#
_entry.id   AF-A0A940UFD6-F1
#
_cell.length_a   1.000
_cell.length_b   1.000
_cell.length_c   1.000
_cell.angle_alpha   90.00
_cell.angle_beta   90.00
_cell.angle_gamma   90.00
#
_symmetry.space_group_name_H-M   'P 1'
#
loop_
_entity.id
_entity.type
_entity.pdbx_description
1 polymer ?
#
loop_
_entity_poly.entity_id
_entity_poly.type
_entity_poly.pdbx_seq_one_letter_code
_entity_poly.pdbx_strand_id
1 'polypeptide(L)'
;WCRLGVYVVHLSIIFIFIGALVGSFFGYKAYVNIVEGTSVDTVITPKNKPIKLGFAVRCESFGVTYYNTGAPKEFKSILTVLENGQPVKGYEKVPVIVNSPLSYKGITFYQSSYGQTGEGSAYHFNVSRRDGSGATHVDVKKGEKLALSGGATLEVLESTQDVRQFLPQFSGPAAKVTLTMPGKAPESFIVFKNHPEIEAQRNGELVLQYGGADEKQYTGLQVAKDPGVWIVWFGCALMTIGICMAFFMSHNRFWIRIANGRAVLGGSASKNPAAFEGKFEVLVEKLRNL
;
A
#
# COMPACT_ATOMS: atom_id res chain seq x y z
N TRP A 1 -23.22 -5.17 40.49
CA TRP A 1 -22.83 -4.52 39.23
C TRP A 1 -21.32 -4.26 39.10
N CYS A 2 -20.63 -3.61 40.05
CA CYS A 2 -19.16 -3.41 39.94
C CYS A 2 -18.35 -4.73 39.76
N ARG A 3 -18.73 -5.82 40.44
CA ARG A 3 -18.09 -7.15 40.27
C ARG A 3 -18.28 -7.78 38.87
N LEU A 4 -19.25 -7.32 38.09
CA LEU A 4 -19.48 -7.80 36.72
C LEU A 4 -18.47 -7.24 35.72
N GLY A 5 -17.92 -6.04 35.98
CA GLY A 5 -16.95 -5.39 35.09
C GLY A 5 -15.69 -6.22 34.87
N VAL A 6 -15.23 -6.93 35.92
CA VAL A 6 -14.09 -7.85 35.82
C VAL A 6 -14.36 -8.98 34.83
N TYR A 7 -15.56 -9.58 34.86
CA TYR A 7 -15.93 -10.63 33.89
C TYR A 7 -16.01 -10.11 32.46
N VAL A 8 -16.49 -8.87 32.25
CA VAL A 8 -16.50 -8.21 30.94
C VAL A 8 -15.07 -8.02 30.40
N VAL A 9 -14.13 -7.62 31.27
CA VAL A 9 -12.71 -7.48 30.92
C VAL A 9 -12.06 -8.85 30.59
N HIS A 10 -12.40 -9.92 31.31
CA HIS A 10 -11.84 -11.23 30.97
C HIS A 10 -12.41 -11.77 29.66
N LEU A 11 -13.72 -11.56 29.43
CA LEU A 11 -14.37 -11.94 28.19
C LEU A 11 -13.81 -11.19 26.99
N SER A 12 -13.49 -9.89 27.13
CA SER A 12 -12.90 -9.11 26.04
C SER A 12 -11.53 -9.63 25.61
N ILE A 13 -10.70 -10.05 26.57
CA ILE A 13 -9.39 -10.68 26.29
C ILE A 13 -9.57 -11.96 25.47
N ILE A 14 -10.57 -12.79 25.81
CA ILE A 14 -10.89 -14.00 25.04
C ILE A 14 -11.26 -13.64 23.60
N PHE A 15 -12.10 -12.62 23.39
CA PHE A 15 -12.45 -12.17 22.03
C PHE A 15 -11.24 -11.66 21.24
N ILE A 16 -10.35 -10.89 21.88
CA ILE A 16 -9.12 -10.42 21.23
C ILE A 16 -8.24 -11.61 20.81
N PHE A 17 -8.06 -12.60 21.68
CA PHE A 17 -7.30 -13.81 21.36
C PHE A 17 -7.94 -14.62 20.24
N ILE A 18 -9.26 -14.83 20.28
CA ILE A 18 -9.99 -15.53 19.22
C ILE A 18 -9.83 -14.78 17.90
N GLY A 19 -9.98 -13.45 17.90
CA GLY A 19 -9.78 -12.62 16.71
C GLY A 19 -8.37 -12.76 16.15
N ALA A 20 -7.34 -12.70 17.00
CA ALA A 20 -5.95 -12.89 16.60
C ALA A 20 -5.69 -14.29 16.02
N LEU A 21 -6.25 -15.35 16.63
CA LEU A 21 -6.14 -16.71 16.11
C LEU A 21 -6.83 -16.86 14.75
N VAL A 22 -8.05 -16.31 14.60
CA VAL A 22 -8.78 -16.32 13.33
C VAL A 22 -8.00 -15.58 12.24
N GLY A 23 -7.46 -14.39 12.56
CA GLY A 23 -6.60 -13.65 11.65
C GLY A 23 -5.33 -14.42 11.26
N SER A 24 -4.73 -15.14 12.21
CA SER A 24 -3.52 -15.94 11.96
C SER A 24 -3.77 -17.18 11.09
N PHE A 25 -4.87 -17.90 11.31
CA PHE A 25 -5.17 -19.14 10.59
C PHE A 25 -5.84 -18.89 9.22
N PHE A 26 -6.68 -17.87 9.10
CA PHE A 26 -7.49 -17.62 7.91
C PHE A 26 -7.11 -16.35 7.14
N GLY A 27 -6.24 -15.52 7.73
CA GLY A 27 -5.65 -14.37 7.06
C GLY A 27 -4.42 -14.73 6.25
N TYR A 28 -3.98 -13.81 5.41
CA TYR A 28 -2.72 -13.93 4.67
C TYR A 28 -2.16 -12.57 4.31
N LYS A 29 -0.85 -12.55 4.03
CA LYS A 29 -0.14 -11.45 3.38
C LYS A 29 0.50 -11.97 2.09
N ALA A 30 0.33 -11.22 1.02
CA ALA A 30 0.81 -11.54 -0.31
C ALA A 30 1.22 -10.25 -1.03
N TYR A 31 1.81 -10.41 -2.20
CA TYR A 31 2.30 -9.34 -3.04
C TYR A 31 1.92 -9.61 -4.47
N VAL A 32 1.74 -8.54 -5.25
CA VAL A 32 1.51 -8.64 -6.69
C VAL A 32 2.04 -7.39 -7.38
N ASN A 33 2.62 -7.60 -8.56
CA ASN A 33 2.98 -6.53 -9.48
C ASN A 33 1.96 -6.54 -10.62
N ILE A 34 1.35 -5.39 -10.90
CA ILE A 34 0.37 -5.25 -11.98
C ILE A 34 0.90 -4.22 -12.96
N VAL A 35 1.19 -4.66 -14.18
CA VAL A 35 1.61 -3.80 -15.28
C VAL A 35 0.42 -2.94 -15.72
N GLU A 36 0.66 -1.68 -16.04
CA GLU A 36 -0.38 -0.79 -16.54
C GLU A 36 -1.13 -1.37 -17.75
N GLY A 37 -2.45 -1.25 -17.72
CA GLY A 37 -3.36 -1.82 -18.71
C GLY A 37 -3.64 -3.32 -18.55
N THR A 38 -2.96 -4.00 -17.64
CA THR A 38 -3.15 -5.45 -17.39
C THR A 38 -3.94 -5.72 -16.11
N SER A 39 -4.46 -6.94 -16.00
CA SER A 39 -5.20 -7.41 -14.82
C SER A 39 -4.64 -8.71 -14.28
N VAL A 40 -4.72 -8.89 -12.97
CA VAL A 40 -4.30 -10.10 -12.26
C VAL A 40 -5.44 -10.62 -11.39
N ASP A 41 -5.57 -11.93 -11.25
CA ASP A 41 -6.53 -12.59 -10.34
C ASP A 41 -5.84 -13.39 -9.22
N THR A 42 -4.51 -13.40 -9.23
CA THR A 42 -3.66 -14.25 -8.40
C THR A 42 -2.57 -13.41 -7.76
N VAL A 43 -2.30 -13.67 -6.48
CA VAL A 43 -1.27 -12.97 -5.68
C VAL A 43 -0.29 -13.97 -5.09
N ILE A 44 0.93 -13.55 -4.81
CA ILE A 44 2.01 -14.44 -4.38
C ILE A 44 2.39 -14.15 -2.92
N THR A 45 2.38 -15.18 -2.07
CA THR A 45 2.84 -15.05 -0.68
C THR A 45 4.36 -14.94 -0.58
N PRO A 46 4.93 -14.48 0.56
CA PRO A 46 6.38 -14.50 0.80
C PRO A 46 7.05 -15.86 0.59
N LYS A 47 6.30 -16.96 0.74
CA LYS A 47 6.77 -18.34 0.53
C LYS A 47 6.59 -18.81 -0.93
N ASN A 48 6.40 -17.88 -1.86
CA ASN A 48 6.19 -18.10 -3.29
C ASN A 48 4.97 -18.98 -3.64
N LYS A 49 3.98 -19.06 -2.73
CA LYS A 49 2.73 -19.80 -2.96
C LYS A 49 1.69 -18.86 -3.59
N PRO A 50 1.08 -19.22 -4.74
CA PRO A 50 0.01 -18.44 -5.36
C PRO A 50 -1.32 -18.60 -4.62
N ILE A 51 -2.09 -17.51 -4.55
CA ILE A 51 -3.44 -17.45 -3.98
C ILE A 51 -4.36 -16.78 -4.99
N LYS A 52 -5.42 -17.46 -5.40
CA LYS A 52 -6.48 -16.86 -6.23
C LYS A 52 -7.39 -15.96 -5.38
N LEU A 53 -7.69 -14.77 -5.91
CA LEU A 53 -8.53 -13.78 -5.25
C LEU A 53 -10.04 -14.06 -5.41
N GLY A 54 -10.43 -14.73 -6.50
CA GLY A 54 -11.84 -14.90 -6.88
C GLY A 54 -12.45 -13.70 -7.61
N PHE A 55 -11.65 -12.70 -7.91
CA PHE A 55 -11.92 -11.54 -8.77
C PHE A 55 -10.58 -11.09 -9.37
N ALA A 56 -10.62 -10.22 -10.37
CA ALA A 56 -9.41 -9.64 -10.95
C ALA A 56 -9.27 -8.17 -10.54
N VAL A 57 -8.02 -7.69 -10.48
CA VAL A 57 -7.70 -6.28 -10.28
C VAL A 57 -6.90 -5.82 -11.48
N ARG A 58 -7.40 -4.78 -12.15
CA ARG A 58 -6.73 -4.13 -13.28
C ARG A 58 -6.05 -2.86 -12.83
N CYS A 59 -4.80 -2.67 -13.26
CA CYS A 59 -4.13 -1.38 -13.15
C CYS A 59 -4.48 -0.57 -14.40
N GLU A 60 -5.24 0.51 -14.22
CA GLU A 60 -5.58 1.42 -15.32
C GLU A 60 -4.39 2.33 -15.63
N SER A 61 -3.75 2.86 -14.58
CA SER A 61 -2.54 3.66 -14.66
C SER A 61 -1.81 3.71 -13.33
N PHE A 62 -0.54 4.05 -13.37
CA PHE A 62 0.34 4.30 -12.26
C PHE A 62 1.11 5.60 -12.51
N GLY A 63 1.20 6.45 -11.49
CA GLY A 63 1.91 7.71 -11.58
C GLY A 63 2.74 7.99 -10.35
N VAL A 64 3.88 8.64 -10.55
CA VAL A 64 4.71 9.19 -9.49
C VAL A 64 4.81 10.69 -9.68
N THR A 65 4.46 11.46 -8.64
CA THR A 65 4.77 12.89 -8.61
C THR A 65 6.01 13.10 -7.75
N TYR A 66 6.84 14.08 -8.10
CA TYR A 66 8.08 14.40 -7.39
C TYR A 66 8.03 15.82 -6.83
N TYR A 67 8.71 16.05 -5.72
CA TYR A 67 9.03 17.40 -5.24
C TYR A 67 10.09 18.05 -6.15
N ASN A 68 10.24 19.38 -6.06
CA ASN A 68 11.29 20.11 -6.77
C ASN A 68 12.71 19.63 -6.42
N THR A 69 12.87 18.99 -5.26
CA THR A 69 14.12 18.37 -4.80
C THR A 69 14.44 17.05 -5.50
N GLY A 70 13.52 16.52 -6.33
CA GLY A 70 13.64 15.21 -6.96
C GLY A 70 13.16 14.03 -6.10
N ALA A 71 12.80 14.27 -4.83
CA ALA A 71 12.24 13.24 -3.97
C ALA A 71 10.81 12.84 -4.40
N PRO A 72 10.43 11.55 -4.38
CA PRO A 72 9.06 11.14 -4.66
C PRO A 72 8.07 11.76 -3.67
N LYS A 73 7.01 12.37 -4.17
CA LYS A 73 5.95 13.03 -3.41
C LYS A 73 4.74 12.11 -3.22
N GLU A 74 4.28 11.49 -4.29
CA GLU A 74 3.08 10.64 -4.26
C GLU A 74 3.23 9.50 -5.27
N PHE A 75 2.90 8.29 -4.83
CA PHE A 75 2.74 7.11 -5.69
C PHE A 75 1.25 6.82 -5.78
N LYS A 76 0.70 6.84 -6.99
CA LYS A 76 -0.73 6.72 -7.23
C LYS A 76 -1.02 5.66 -8.27
N SER A 77 -1.69 4.59 -7.84
CA SER A 77 -2.26 3.59 -8.74
C SER A 77 -3.75 3.86 -8.95
N ILE A 78 -4.23 3.80 -10.17
CA ILE A 78 -5.66 3.78 -10.48
C ILE A 78 -6.05 2.33 -10.74
N LEU A 79 -6.88 1.76 -9.86
CA LEU A 79 -7.25 0.35 -9.92
C LEU A 79 -8.74 0.18 -10.20
N THR A 80 -9.07 -0.82 -11.00
CA THR A 80 -10.45 -1.29 -11.20
C THR A 80 -10.58 -2.73 -10.74
N VAL A 81 -11.58 -3.01 -9.92
CA VAL A 81 -11.95 -4.38 -9.56
C VAL A 81 -12.88 -4.94 -10.63
N LEU A 82 -12.56 -6.14 -11.10
CA LEU A 82 -13.29 -6.86 -12.13
C LEU A 82 -13.87 -8.16 -11.57
N GLU A 83 -15.17 -8.38 -11.77
CA GLU A 83 -15.81 -9.68 -11.53
C GLU A 83 -16.31 -10.24 -12.85
N ASN A 84 -15.94 -11.48 -13.16
CA ASN A 84 -16.29 -12.13 -14.44
C ASN A 84 -15.92 -11.26 -15.66
N GLY A 85 -14.82 -10.50 -15.56
CA GLY A 85 -14.34 -9.58 -16.59
C GLY A 85 -15.05 -8.23 -16.65
N GLN A 86 -16.09 -8.00 -15.84
CA GLN A 86 -16.85 -6.75 -15.81
C GLN A 86 -16.44 -5.85 -14.63
N PRO A 87 -16.33 -4.52 -14.83
CA PRO A 87 -16.07 -3.59 -13.74
C PRO A 87 -17.14 -3.62 -12.66
N VAL A 88 -16.70 -3.69 -11.40
CA VAL A 88 -17.61 -3.64 -10.25
C VAL A 88 -17.95 -2.19 -9.93
N LYS A 89 -19.24 -1.85 -9.96
CA LYS A 89 -19.74 -0.51 -9.65
C LYS A 89 -19.22 -0.02 -8.30
N GLY A 90 -18.67 1.20 -8.27
CA GLY A 90 -18.06 1.79 -7.07
C GLY A 90 -16.60 1.37 -6.81
N TYR A 91 -16.07 0.44 -7.61
CA TYR A 91 -14.68 0.01 -7.60
C TYR A 91 -14.00 0.20 -8.97
N GLU A 92 -14.49 1.18 -9.73
CA GLU A 92 -13.94 1.57 -11.03
C GLU A 92 -12.98 2.75 -10.84
N LYS A 93 -11.77 2.63 -11.38
CA LYS A 93 -10.76 3.70 -11.35
C LYS A 93 -10.50 4.28 -9.96
N VAL A 94 -10.46 3.43 -8.93
CA VAL A 94 -10.21 3.83 -7.55
C VAL A 94 -8.74 4.20 -7.37
N PRO A 95 -8.43 5.41 -6.84
CA PRO A 95 -7.06 5.78 -6.54
C PRO A 95 -6.58 5.04 -5.28
N VAL A 96 -5.44 4.36 -5.41
CA VAL A 96 -4.71 3.76 -4.30
C VAL A 96 -3.40 4.53 -4.13
N ILE A 97 -3.28 5.17 -2.98
CA ILE A 97 -2.09 5.93 -2.54
C ILE A 97 -1.66 5.46 -1.16
N VAL A 98 -0.51 5.92 -0.68
CA VAL A 98 -0.04 5.63 0.68
C VAL A 98 -1.13 6.04 1.69
N ASN A 99 -1.46 5.15 2.62
CA ASN A 99 -2.52 5.29 3.63
C ASN A 99 -3.98 5.35 3.12
N SER A 100 -4.22 5.26 1.80
CA SER A 100 -5.58 5.12 1.25
C SER A 100 -5.68 3.85 0.41
N PRO A 101 -5.81 2.68 1.06
CA PRO A 101 -5.83 1.39 0.37
C PRO A 101 -7.21 1.10 -0.24
N LEU A 102 -7.24 0.24 -1.26
CA LEU A 102 -8.49 -0.31 -1.81
C LEU A 102 -8.85 -1.61 -1.08
N SER A 103 -10.08 -1.71 -0.57
CA SER A 103 -10.57 -2.92 0.09
C SER A 103 -11.80 -3.48 -0.61
N TYR A 104 -11.76 -4.75 -0.98
CA TYR A 104 -12.86 -5.46 -1.62
C TYR A 104 -12.93 -6.91 -1.12
N LYS A 105 -14.14 -7.39 -0.76
CA LYS A 105 -14.38 -8.75 -0.22
C LYS A 105 -13.45 -9.16 0.93
N GLY A 106 -13.13 -8.21 1.82
CA GLY A 106 -12.24 -8.44 2.96
C GLY A 106 -10.75 -8.56 2.61
N ILE A 107 -10.38 -8.25 1.36
CA ILE A 107 -8.99 -8.19 0.89
C ILE A 107 -8.64 -6.74 0.64
N THR A 108 -7.51 -6.31 1.19
CA THR A 108 -7.03 -4.92 1.11
C THR A 108 -5.72 -4.86 0.33
N PHE A 109 -5.66 -3.93 -0.62
CA PHE A 109 -4.52 -3.65 -1.50
C PHE A 109 -3.87 -2.34 -1.05
N TYR A 110 -2.63 -2.44 -0.59
CA TYR A 110 -1.81 -1.33 -0.15
C TYR A 110 -0.74 -1.03 -1.19
N GLN A 111 -0.56 0.25 -1.51
CA GLN A 111 0.58 0.67 -2.31
C GLN A 111 1.88 0.33 -1.57
N SER A 112 2.75 -0.47 -2.20
CA SER A 112 3.99 -0.96 -1.56
C SER A 112 5.24 -0.61 -2.36
N SER A 113 5.22 -0.76 -3.68
CA SER A 113 6.37 -0.52 -4.56
C SER A 113 5.90 -0.19 -5.97
N TYR A 114 6.85 0.03 -6.88
CA TYR A 114 6.61 0.24 -8.31
C TYR A 114 7.88 -0.08 -9.09
N GLY A 115 7.77 -0.14 -10.41
CA GLY A 115 8.92 -0.27 -11.28
C GLY A 115 8.52 -0.26 -12.75
N GLN A 116 9.46 -0.64 -13.61
CA GLN A 116 9.31 -0.66 -15.06
C GLN A 116 9.47 -2.07 -15.57
N THR A 117 8.71 -2.46 -16.57
CA THR A 117 8.91 -3.74 -17.26
C THR A 117 10.14 -3.62 -18.17
N GLY A 118 11.32 -3.97 -17.65
CA GLY A 118 12.57 -3.88 -18.41
C GLY A 118 12.81 -5.05 -19.37
N GLU A 119 12.19 -6.21 -19.14
CA GLU A 119 12.37 -7.39 -20.00
C GLU A 119 11.41 -7.38 -21.19
N GLY A 120 11.97 -7.42 -22.40
CA GLY A 120 11.21 -7.50 -23.65
C GLY A 120 10.76 -6.17 -24.25
N SER A 121 10.95 -5.05 -23.55
CA SER A 121 10.68 -3.71 -24.08
C SER A 121 11.63 -3.38 -25.24
N ALA A 122 11.06 -2.89 -26.34
CA ALA A 122 11.82 -2.33 -27.45
C ALA A 122 12.23 -0.89 -27.12
N TYR A 123 13.49 -0.57 -27.37
CA TYR A 123 14.04 0.77 -27.31
C TYR A 123 14.19 1.29 -28.73
N HIS A 124 13.49 2.38 -29.02
CA HIS A 124 13.38 2.93 -30.36
C HIS A 124 14.50 3.93 -30.60
N PHE A 125 15.27 3.74 -31.68
CA PHE A 125 16.28 4.70 -32.10
C PHE A 125 16.13 5.01 -33.59
N ASN A 126 16.36 6.27 -33.95
CA ASN A 126 16.69 6.63 -35.33
C ASN A 126 18.20 6.79 -35.42
N VAL A 127 18.83 6.00 -36.27
CA VAL A 127 20.27 6.04 -36.51
C VAL A 127 20.49 6.62 -37.89
N SER A 128 21.33 7.64 -38.01
CA SER A 128 21.71 8.22 -39.29
C SER A 128 23.20 8.51 -39.33
N ARG A 129 23.74 8.69 -40.53
CA ARG A 129 25.05 9.32 -40.70
C ARG A 129 24.95 10.80 -40.40
N ARG A 130 26.12 11.43 -40.17
CA ARG A 130 26.22 12.86 -39.88
C ARG A 130 25.75 13.77 -41.03
N ASP A 131 25.85 13.31 -42.26
CA ASP A 131 25.32 13.98 -43.45
C ASP A 131 23.79 13.81 -43.61
N GLY A 132 23.13 13.16 -42.66
CA GLY A 132 21.70 12.86 -42.69
C GLY A 132 21.32 11.69 -43.60
N SER A 133 22.28 11.10 -44.31
CA SER A 133 22.03 9.94 -45.18
C SER A 133 21.88 8.64 -44.38
N GLY A 134 21.18 7.67 -44.97
CA GLY A 134 21.05 6.33 -44.39
C GLY A 134 20.29 6.31 -43.06
N ALA A 135 19.34 7.22 -42.85
CA ALA A 135 18.49 7.22 -41.66
C ALA A 135 17.64 5.94 -41.61
N THR A 136 17.81 5.16 -40.54
CA THR A 136 17.06 3.93 -40.30
C THR A 136 16.53 3.91 -38.88
N HIS A 137 15.26 3.51 -38.76
CA HIS A 137 14.67 3.19 -37.48
C HIS A 137 15.12 1.79 -37.04
N VAL A 138 15.50 1.67 -35.77
CA VAL A 138 15.92 0.40 -35.18
C VAL A 138 15.29 0.23 -33.80
N ASP A 139 14.83 -0.99 -33.55
CA ASP A 139 14.32 -1.43 -32.26
C ASP A 139 15.35 -2.35 -31.62
N VAL A 140 15.87 -1.95 -30.47
CA VAL A 140 16.87 -2.71 -29.72
C VAL A 140 16.23 -3.21 -28.44
N LYS A 141 16.46 -4.46 -28.02
CA LYS A 141 16.09 -4.91 -26.67
C LYS A 141 17.23 -4.68 -25.70
N LYS A 142 16.91 -4.53 -24.40
CA LYS A 142 17.93 -4.37 -23.36
C LYS A 142 18.90 -5.57 -23.38
N GLY A 143 20.20 -5.29 -23.41
CA GLY A 143 21.27 -6.31 -23.46
C GLY A 143 21.41 -7.04 -24.80
N GLU A 144 20.61 -6.71 -25.82
CA GLU A 144 20.78 -7.23 -27.17
C GLU A 144 21.80 -6.38 -27.94
N LYS A 145 22.77 -7.05 -28.59
CA LYS A 145 23.69 -6.41 -29.54
C LYS A 145 23.10 -6.43 -30.94
N LEU A 146 22.43 -5.35 -31.32
CA LEU A 146 21.84 -5.19 -32.65
C LEU A 146 22.92 -4.77 -33.67
N ALA A 147 23.00 -5.48 -34.79
CA ALA A 147 23.84 -5.09 -35.92
C ALA A 147 23.20 -3.92 -36.69
N LEU A 148 23.98 -2.87 -36.94
CA LEU A 148 23.61 -1.71 -37.73
C LEU A 148 24.23 -1.77 -39.13
N SER A 149 23.73 -0.92 -40.03
CA SER A 149 24.32 -0.75 -41.36
C SER A 149 25.80 -0.35 -41.27
N GLY A 150 26.65 -1.00 -42.06
CA GLY A 150 28.09 -0.74 -42.06
C GLY A 150 28.89 -1.54 -41.02
N GLY A 151 28.30 -2.56 -40.39
CA GLY A 151 29.00 -3.49 -39.50
C GLY A 151 29.20 -2.97 -38.07
N ALA A 152 28.60 -1.84 -37.73
CA ALA A 152 28.55 -1.34 -36.36
C ALA A 152 27.54 -2.15 -35.54
N THR A 153 27.69 -2.17 -34.21
CA THR A 153 26.70 -2.77 -33.30
C THR A 153 26.25 -1.78 -32.25
N LEU A 154 24.97 -1.82 -31.92
CA LEU A 154 24.34 -1.01 -30.88
C LEU A 154 23.77 -1.92 -29.78
N GLU A 155 24.06 -1.59 -28.54
CA GLU A 155 23.54 -2.29 -27.36
C GLU A 155 22.96 -1.27 -26.38
N VAL A 156 21.77 -1.55 -25.85
CA VAL A 156 21.17 -0.74 -24.78
C VAL A 156 21.51 -1.37 -23.44
N LEU A 157 22.27 -0.65 -22.62
CA LEU A 157 22.65 -1.13 -21.29
C LEU A 157 21.57 -0.80 -20.26
N GLU A 158 21.13 0.46 -20.22
CA GLU A 158 20.19 0.98 -19.23
C GLU A 158 19.35 2.12 -19.83
N SER A 159 18.19 2.35 -19.24
CA SER A 159 17.21 3.36 -19.64
C SER A 159 16.55 3.98 -18.41
N THR A 160 16.07 5.20 -18.55
CA THR A 160 15.18 5.85 -17.58
C THR A 160 14.18 6.74 -18.30
N GLN A 161 13.00 6.87 -17.74
CA GLN A 161 11.96 7.80 -18.20
C GLN A 161 12.24 9.25 -17.75
N ASP A 162 13.05 9.43 -16.70
CA ASP A 162 13.54 10.74 -16.28
C ASP A 162 14.99 10.65 -15.79
N VAL A 163 15.90 11.29 -16.52
CA VAL A 163 17.33 11.32 -16.20
C VAL A 163 17.67 12.25 -15.03
N ARG A 164 16.74 13.11 -14.60
CA ARG A 164 16.98 14.11 -13.54
C ARG A 164 17.52 13.53 -12.24
N GLN A 165 17.19 12.27 -11.93
CA GLN A 165 17.68 11.57 -10.75
C GLN A 165 19.21 11.33 -10.77
N PHE A 166 19.79 11.23 -11.96
CA PHE A 166 21.22 10.97 -12.17
C PHE A 166 21.96 12.22 -12.63
N LEU A 167 21.30 13.04 -13.46
CA LEU A 167 21.83 14.28 -14.03
C LEU A 167 20.80 15.40 -13.81
N PRO A 168 20.84 16.10 -12.66
CA PRO A 168 19.83 17.09 -12.28
C PRO A 168 19.63 18.24 -13.27
N GLN A 169 20.63 18.52 -14.12
CA GLN A 169 20.60 19.54 -15.16
C GLN A 169 19.79 19.14 -16.40
N PHE A 170 19.48 17.86 -16.59
CA PHE A 170 18.71 17.34 -17.71
C PHE A 170 17.40 16.73 -17.21
N SER A 171 16.40 16.65 -18.09
CA SER A 171 15.12 16.02 -17.74
C SER A 171 14.50 15.25 -18.90
N GLY A 172 13.74 14.22 -18.54
CA GLY A 172 13.06 13.36 -19.48
C GLY A 172 13.87 12.11 -19.87
N PRO A 173 13.37 11.33 -20.85
CA PRO A 173 13.88 9.99 -21.10
C PRO A 173 15.30 9.98 -21.66
N ALA A 174 16.10 9.03 -21.19
CA ALA A 174 17.46 8.81 -21.68
C ALA A 174 17.81 7.32 -21.66
N ALA A 175 18.71 6.92 -22.56
CA ALA A 175 19.25 5.57 -22.63
C ALA A 175 20.78 5.60 -22.66
N LYS A 176 21.41 4.77 -21.82
CA LYS A 176 22.84 4.49 -21.89
C LYS A 176 23.06 3.37 -22.88
N VAL A 177 23.80 3.68 -23.94
CA VAL A 177 24.06 2.76 -25.05
C VAL A 177 25.54 2.51 -25.20
N THR A 178 25.88 1.36 -25.79
CA THR A 178 27.21 1.04 -26.27
C THR A 178 27.18 0.91 -27.78
N LEU A 179 27.97 1.74 -28.46
CA LEU A 179 28.17 1.68 -29.90
C LEU A 179 29.56 1.13 -30.20
N THR A 180 29.64 0.09 -31.03
CA THR A 180 30.92 -0.47 -31.50
C THR A 180 30.99 -0.34 -33.00
N MET A 181 31.92 0.50 -33.49
CA MET A 181 32.20 0.61 -34.92
C MET A 181 33.17 -0.49 -35.37
N PRO A 182 33.16 -0.92 -36.65
CA PRO A 182 34.09 -1.93 -37.14
C PRO A 182 35.55 -1.54 -36.88
N GLY A 183 36.29 -2.42 -36.21
CA GLY A 183 37.71 -2.21 -35.92
C GLY A 183 38.02 -1.13 -34.88
N LYS A 184 37.01 -0.57 -34.20
CA LYS A 184 37.17 0.40 -33.10
C LYS A 184 36.75 -0.21 -31.76
N ALA A 185 37.26 0.34 -30.68
CA ALA A 185 36.84 -0.03 -29.33
C ALA A 185 35.36 0.39 -29.09
N PRO A 186 34.60 -0.37 -28.28
CA PRO A 186 33.24 0.02 -27.89
C PRO A 186 33.23 1.36 -27.14
N GLU A 187 32.32 2.25 -27.53
CA GLU A 187 32.10 3.54 -26.89
C GLU A 187 30.76 3.52 -26.16
N SER A 188 30.72 3.94 -24.90
CA SER A 188 29.48 4.01 -24.11
C SER A 188 29.11 5.44 -23.75
N PHE A 189 27.89 5.84 -24.05
CA PHE A 189 27.39 7.21 -23.82
C PHE A 189 25.88 7.22 -23.59
N ILE A 190 25.36 8.37 -23.16
CA ILE A 190 23.93 8.57 -22.89
C ILE A 190 23.31 9.33 -24.06
N VAL A 191 22.20 8.79 -24.59
CA VAL A 191 21.39 9.44 -25.61
C VAL A 191 20.12 9.98 -24.94
N PHE A 192 19.92 11.28 -25.04
CA PHE A 192 18.78 11.98 -24.44
C PHE A 192 17.68 12.18 -25.48
N LYS A 193 16.43 11.81 -25.16
CA LYS A 193 15.29 12.03 -26.07
C LYS A 193 14.97 13.51 -26.23
N ASN A 194 14.98 14.26 -25.12
CA ASN A 194 14.59 15.68 -25.09
C ASN A 194 15.77 16.64 -25.32
N HIS A 195 16.99 16.12 -25.42
CA HIS A 195 18.21 16.91 -25.60
C HIS A 195 19.08 16.36 -26.76
N PRO A 196 18.54 16.29 -28.00
CA PRO A 196 19.27 15.76 -29.16
C PRO A 196 20.53 16.58 -29.51
N GLU A 197 20.62 17.82 -29.04
CA GLU A 197 21.79 18.69 -29.20
C GLU A 197 23.07 18.13 -28.58
N ILE A 198 22.95 17.33 -27.51
CA ILE A 198 24.11 16.70 -26.84
C ILE A 198 24.73 15.65 -27.75
N GLU A 199 23.88 14.84 -28.38
CA GLU A 199 24.33 13.82 -29.33
C GLU A 199 25.00 14.46 -30.55
N ALA A 200 24.47 15.58 -31.04
CA ALA A 200 25.07 16.31 -32.16
C ALA A 200 26.51 16.74 -31.87
N GLN A 201 26.86 17.01 -30.60
CA GLN A 201 28.18 17.43 -30.17
C GLN A 201 29.19 16.28 -30.00
N ARG A 202 28.78 15.01 -29.94
CA ARG A 202 29.67 13.84 -29.69
C ARG A 202 30.77 13.65 -30.75
N ASN A 203 30.67 14.33 -31.89
CA ASN A 203 31.60 14.19 -33.02
C ASN A 203 31.67 12.78 -33.64
N GLY A 204 30.71 11.89 -33.35
CA GLY A 204 30.66 10.53 -33.86
C GLY A 204 30.21 10.41 -35.33
N GLU A 205 30.60 9.30 -35.97
CA GLU A 205 30.24 8.97 -37.37
C GLU A 205 28.73 8.71 -37.53
N LEU A 206 28.12 8.08 -36.52
CA LEU A 206 26.69 7.83 -36.43
C LEU A 206 26.06 8.74 -35.37
N VAL A 207 24.88 9.26 -35.70
CA VAL A 207 24.02 10.05 -34.81
C VAL A 207 22.84 9.18 -34.40
N LEU A 208 22.62 9.03 -33.09
CA LEU A 208 21.51 8.29 -32.53
C LEU A 208 20.49 9.25 -31.91
N GLN A 209 19.26 9.20 -32.40
CA GLN A 209 18.13 9.88 -31.76
C GLN A 209 17.29 8.86 -31.00
N TYR A 210 17.18 9.03 -29.68
CA TYR A 210 16.39 8.14 -28.85
C TYR A 210 14.89 8.50 -28.94
N GLY A 211 14.10 7.59 -29.49
CA GLY A 211 12.65 7.70 -29.63
C GLY A 211 11.87 7.36 -28.35
N GLY A 212 12.52 6.73 -27.37
CA GLY A 212 11.89 6.23 -26.14
C GLY A 212 11.83 4.70 -26.11
N ALA A 213 11.06 4.16 -25.18
CA ALA A 213 10.84 2.73 -25.02
C ALA A 213 9.38 2.42 -24.74
N ASP A 214 8.95 1.22 -25.12
CA ASP A 214 7.63 0.67 -24.78
C ASP A 214 7.54 0.17 -23.31
N GLU A 215 8.41 0.69 -22.43
CA GLU A 215 8.43 0.32 -21.02
C GLU A 215 7.15 0.75 -20.32
N LYS A 216 6.33 -0.23 -19.94
CA LYS A 216 5.17 0.01 -19.10
C LYS A 216 5.61 0.08 -17.64
N GLN A 217 4.98 0.99 -16.89
CA GLN A 217 5.14 0.96 -15.45
C GLN A 217 4.33 -0.23 -14.88
N TYR A 218 4.74 -0.71 -13.72
CA TYR A 218 3.92 -1.57 -12.89
C TYR A 218 3.80 -0.98 -11.50
N THR A 219 2.65 -1.23 -10.87
CA THR A 219 2.44 -0.99 -9.45
C THR A 219 2.68 -2.27 -8.67
N GLY A 220 3.46 -2.19 -7.60
CA GLY A 220 3.63 -3.25 -6.63
C GLY A 220 2.69 -3.04 -5.45
N LEU A 221 1.80 -3.99 -5.23
CA LEU A 221 0.77 -3.92 -4.19
C LEU A 221 1.03 -5.01 -3.15
N GLN A 222 0.98 -4.63 -1.88
CA GLN A 222 0.84 -5.59 -0.79
C GLN A 222 -0.65 -5.91 -0.62
N VAL A 223 -0.98 -7.19 -0.62
CA VAL A 223 -2.34 -7.70 -0.50
C VAL A 223 -2.48 -8.40 0.84
N ALA A 224 -3.43 -7.96 1.66
CA ALA A 224 -3.68 -8.56 2.96
C ALA A 224 -5.15 -8.92 3.13
N LYS A 225 -5.40 -10.04 3.81
CA LYS A 225 -6.72 -10.42 4.29
C LYS A 225 -6.60 -10.72 5.78
N ASP A 226 -7.44 -10.08 6.58
CA ASP A 226 -7.53 -10.38 8.02
C ASP A 226 -9.01 -10.46 8.44
N PRO A 227 -9.59 -11.68 8.50
CA PRO A 227 -10.98 -11.86 8.92
C PRO A 227 -11.17 -11.67 10.43
N GLY A 228 -10.09 -11.70 11.22
CA GLY A 228 -10.14 -11.60 12.68
C GLY A 228 -10.25 -10.16 13.20
N VAL A 229 -9.92 -9.17 12.35
CA VAL A 229 -9.82 -7.76 12.75
C VAL A 229 -11.09 -7.23 13.44
N TRP A 230 -12.28 -7.59 12.94
CA TRP A 230 -13.54 -7.13 13.53
C TRP A 230 -13.83 -7.76 14.90
N ILE A 231 -13.40 -9.00 15.11
CA ILE A 231 -13.51 -9.68 16.41
C ILE A 231 -12.58 -9.02 17.42
N VAL A 232 -11.37 -8.65 17.00
CA VAL A 232 -10.43 -7.90 17.84
C VAL A 232 -11.00 -6.54 18.21
N TRP A 233 -11.54 -5.78 17.26
CA TRP A 233 -12.18 -4.48 17.54
C TRP A 233 -13.35 -4.60 18.51
N PHE A 234 -14.17 -5.63 18.35
CA PHE A 234 -15.25 -5.93 19.29
C PHE A 234 -14.73 -6.23 20.69
N GLY A 235 -13.67 -7.04 20.80
CA GLY A 235 -12.98 -7.27 22.07
C GLY A 235 -12.42 -5.97 22.67
N CYS A 236 -11.75 -5.12 21.91
CA CYS A 236 -11.26 -3.83 22.37
C CYS A 236 -12.39 -2.92 22.89
N ALA A 237 -13.54 -2.87 22.21
CA ALA A 237 -14.70 -2.12 22.66
C ALA A 237 -15.26 -2.66 23.98
N LEU A 238 -15.40 -3.99 24.11
CA LEU A 238 -15.80 -4.63 25.37
C LEU A 238 -14.81 -4.36 26.50
N MET A 239 -13.51 -4.34 26.20
CA MET A 239 -12.47 -3.99 27.17
C MET A 239 -12.68 -2.59 27.72
N THR A 240 -12.89 -1.60 26.85
CA THR A 240 -13.17 -0.22 27.27
C THR A 240 -14.40 -0.16 28.16
N ILE A 241 -15.50 -0.81 27.78
CA ILE A 241 -16.74 -0.86 28.58
C ILE A 241 -16.49 -1.53 29.95
N GLY A 242 -15.80 -2.67 29.97
CA GLY A 242 -15.50 -3.41 31.19
C GLY A 242 -14.65 -2.60 32.18
N ILE A 243 -13.64 -1.89 31.66
CA ILE A 243 -12.82 -0.95 32.43
C ILE A 243 -13.67 0.18 32.97
N CYS A 244 -14.52 0.81 32.15
CA CYS A 244 -15.44 1.85 32.60
C CYS A 244 -16.37 1.36 33.71
N MET A 245 -16.95 0.16 33.57
CA MET A 245 -17.80 -0.43 34.62
C MET A 245 -17.01 -0.70 35.90
N ALA A 246 -15.81 -1.25 35.80
CA ALA A 246 -14.97 -1.55 36.95
C ALA A 246 -14.54 -0.27 37.69
N PHE A 247 -14.22 0.81 36.96
CA PHE A 247 -13.76 2.07 37.56
C PHE A 247 -14.89 2.95 38.09
N PHE A 248 -15.98 3.10 37.34
CA PHE A 248 -17.01 4.10 37.62
C PHE A 248 -18.27 3.56 38.33
N MET A 249 -18.54 2.24 38.29
CA MET A 249 -19.65 1.69 39.08
C MET A 249 -19.21 1.47 40.53
N SER A 250 -19.94 2.08 41.46
CA SER A 250 -19.77 1.83 42.90
C SER A 250 -20.61 0.65 43.37
N HIS A 251 -20.06 -0.15 44.29
CA HIS A 251 -20.82 -1.15 45.02
C HIS A 251 -21.26 -0.56 46.36
N ASN A 252 -22.57 -0.38 46.49
CA ASN A 252 -23.20 0.12 47.70
C ASN A 252 -23.73 -1.07 48.50
N ARG A 253 -23.39 -1.14 49.79
CA ARG A 253 -23.90 -2.10 50.75
C ARG A 253 -24.70 -1.36 51.81
N PHE A 254 -25.83 -1.92 52.17
CA PHE A 254 -26.70 -1.43 53.24
C PHE A 254 -26.91 -2.56 54.22
N TRP A 255 -26.88 -2.23 55.51
CA TRP A 255 -27.16 -3.13 56.62
C TRP A 255 -28.24 -2.50 57.48
N ILE A 256 -29.20 -3.32 57.92
CA ILE A 256 -30.28 -2.89 58.80
C ILE A 256 -30.30 -3.85 59.98
N ARG A 257 -30.26 -3.29 61.20
CA ARG A 257 -30.43 -4.06 62.44
C ARG A 257 -31.64 -3.54 63.20
N ILE A 258 -32.59 -4.41 63.50
CA ILE A 258 -33.78 -4.08 64.29
C ILE A 258 -33.70 -4.82 65.62
N ALA A 259 -33.70 -4.10 66.74
CA ALA A 259 -33.69 -4.66 68.08
C ALA A 259 -34.31 -3.70 69.10
N ASN A 260 -35.05 -4.22 70.09
CA ASN A 260 -35.65 -3.45 71.19
C ASN A 260 -36.46 -2.22 70.73
N GLY A 261 -37.27 -2.36 69.67
CA GLY A 261 -38.06 -1.25 69.10
C GLY A 261 -37.24 -0.16 68.40
N ARG A 262 -35.93 -0.37 68.17
CA ARG A 262 -35.05 0.55 67.45
C ARG A 262 -34.51 -0.09 66.17
N ALA A 263 -34.49 0.67 65.09
CA ALA A 263 -33.84 0.30 63.83
C ALA A 263 -32.55 1.11 63.65
N VAL A 264 -31.44 0.44 63.37
CA VAL A 264 -30.14 1.04 63.05
C VAL A 264 -29.80 0.71 61.60
N LEU A 265 -29.60 1.75 60.79
CA LEU A 265 -29.13 1.63 59.40
C LEU A 265 -27.63 1.91 59.35
N GLY A 266 -26.88 1.05 58.66
CA GLY A 266 -25.48 1.25 58.32
C GLY A 266 -25.29 1.07 56.81
N GLY A 267 -24.29 1.74 56.24
CA GLY A 267 -24.03 1.64 54.81
C GLY A 267 -22.56 1.84 54.48
N SER A 268 -22.10 1.22 53.40
CA SER A 268 -20.80 1.54 52.83
C SER A 268 -20.86 1.53 51.30
N ALA A 269 -20.10 2.43 50.69
CA ALA A 269 -19.87 2.44 49.26
C ALA A 269 -18.40 2.21 48.98
N SER A 270 -18.10 1.32 48.03
CA SER A 270 -16.72 1.06 47.62
C SER A 270 -16.08 2.26 46.91
N LYS A 271 -16.90 3.13 46.30
CA LYS A 271 -16.48 4.29 45.50
C LYS A 271 -17.49 5.43 45.64
N ASN A 272 -17.03 6.67 45.49
CA ASN A 272 -17.86 7.88 45.55
C ASN A 272 -18.77 7.96 46.80
N PRO A 273 -18.19 8.07 48.01
CA PRO A 273 -18.95 8.10 49.26
C PRO A 273 -19.92 9.27 49.36
N ALA A 274 -19.59 10.44 48.79
CA ALA A 274 -20.46 11.62 48.78
C ALA A 274 -21.78 11.37 48.03
N ALA A 275 -21.72 10.74 46.84
CA ALA A 275 -22.94 10.38 46.11
C ALA A 275 -23.73 9.23 46.77
N PHE A 276 -23.06 8.42 47.60
CA PHE A 276 -23.72 7.38 48.39
C PHE A 276 -24.46 7.96 49.59
N GLU A 277 -23.87 8.94 50.28
CA GLU A 277 -24.46 9.61 51.45
C GLU A 277 -25.83 10.19 51.12
N GLY A 278 -25.96 10.96 50.05
CA GLY A 278 -27.27 11.49 49.63
C GLY A 278 -28.30 10.39 49.28
N LYS A 279 -27.86 9.27 48.69
CA LYS A 279 -28.76 8.11 48.45
C LYS A 279 -29.14 7.38 49.74
N PHE A 280 -28.23 7.36 50.72
CA PHE A 280 -28.43 6.73 52.01
C PHE A 280 -29.40 7.55 52.87
N GLU A 281 -29.28 8.87 52.89
CA GLU A 281 -30.22 9.77 53.59
C GLU A 281 -31.66 9.64 53.08
N VAL A 282 -31.85 9.65 51.76
CA VAL A 282 -33.17 9.43 51.14
C VAL A 282 -33.77 8.08 51.54
N LEU A 283 -32.94 7.04 51.67
CA LEU A 283 -33.39 5.72 52.12
C LEU A 283 -33.79 5.73 53.60
N VAL A 284 -33.01 6.40 54.46
CA VAL A 284 -33.31 6.56 55.88
C VAL A 284 -34.62 7.32 56.08
N GLU A 285 -34.84 8.40 55.33
CA GLU A 285 -36.06 9.21 55.42
C GLU A 285 -37.30 8.40 55.01
N LYS A 286 -37.23 7.65 53.91
CA LYS A 286 -38.33 6.74 53.50
C LYS A 286 -38.67 5.70 54.56
N LEU A 287 -37.67 5.17 55.26
CA LEU A 287 -37.87 4.17 56.31
C LEU A 287 -38.39 4.78 57.63
N ARG A 288 -38.16 6.07 57.88
CA ARG A 288 -38.75 6.78 59.03
C ARG A 288 -40.24 7.09 58.85
N ASN A 289 -40.68 7.20 57.59
CA ASN A 289 -42.06 7.52 57.23
C ASN A 289 -42.95 6.27 57.03
N LEU A 290 -42.41 5.07 57.30
CA LEU A 290 -43.10 3.78 57.33
C LEU A 290 -43.45 3.40 58.77
#